data_AF-A0AA39QFT2-F1
#
_entry.id   AF-A0AA39QFT2-F1
#
_cell.length_a   1.000
_cell.length_b   1.000
_cell.length_c   1.000
_cell.angle_alpha   90.00
_cell.angle_beta   90.00
_cell.angle_gamma   90.00
#
_symmetry.space_group_name_H-M   'P 1'
#
loop_
_entity.id
_entity.type
_entity.pdbx_description
1 polymer ?
#
loop_
_entity_poly.entity_id
_entity_poly.type
_entity_poly.pdbx_seq_one_letter_code
_entity_poly.pdbx_strand_id
1 'polypeptide(L)'
;MDIDEDCCVICLAGFTNPVCTPCPAQHMFCMQCLNGWISEAAEAGRTAYSCPSCRRTFDVAKGLADASRQSPGPFIISERYF
;
A
#
# COMPACT_ATOMS: atom_id res chain seq x y z
N MET A 1 2.16 -18.10 -20.45
CA MET A 1 3.21 -17.86 -19.45
C MET A 1 2.59 -16.88 -18.49
N ASP A 2 2.00 -17.46 -17.47
CA ASP A 2 1.17 -16.83 -16.45
C ASP A 2 2.11 -15.98 -15.61
N ILE A 3 2.08 -14.68 -15.84
CA ILE A 3 2.85 -13.72 -15.05
C ILE A 3 2.22 -13.79 -13.67
N ASP A 4 2.99 -14.19 -12.66
CA ASP A 4 2.62 -14.21 -11.25
C ASP A 4 2.06 -12.84 -10.80
N GLU A 5 0.78 -12.59 -11.07
CA GLU A 5 0.01 -11.43 -10.57
C GLU A 5 -0.29 -11.58 -9.07
N ASP A 6 -0.02 -12.76 -8.50
CA ASP A 6 -0.35 -13.16 -7.11
C ASP A 6 0.87 -13.18 -6.15
N CYS A 7 1.98 -12.51 -6.50
CA CYS A 7 3.18 -12.49 -5.68
C CYS A 7 3.50 -11.09 -5.12
N CYS A 8 3.91 -11.04 -3.86
CA CYS A 8 4.38 -9.81 -3.22
C CYS A 8 5.75 -9.42 -3.78
N VAL A 9 5.86 -8.28 -4.45
CA VAL A 9 7.14 -7.81 -5.03
C VAL A 9 8.20 -7.47 -3.98
N ILE A 10 7.84 -7.39 -2.70
CA ILE A 10 8.77 -7.08 -1.59
C ILE A 10 9.47 -8.36 -1.13
N CYS A 11 8.71 -9.43 -0.82
CA CYS A 11 9.28 -10.69 -0.36
C CYS A 11 9.41 -11.76 -1.45
N LEU A 12 8.95 -11.47 -2.67
CA LEU A 12 8.95 -12.35 -3.85
C LEU A 12 8.28 -13.71 -3.59
N ALA A 13 7.27 -13.72 -2.70
CA ALA A 13 6.51 -14.90 -2.31
C ALA A 13 5.01 -14.62 -2.36
N GLY A 14 4.20 -15.68 -2.28
CA GLY A 14 2.74 -15.57 -2.22
C GLY A 14 2.28 -14.67 -1.07
N PHE A 15 1.20 -13.92 -1.31
CA PHE A 15 0.71 -12.95 -0.34
C PHE A 15 0.33 -13.60 1.01
N THR A 16 0.91 -13.08 2.09
CA THR A 16 0.52 -13.43 3.47
C THR A 16 -0.20 -12.24 4.09
N ASN A 17 -1.50 -12.40 4.36
CA ASN A 17 -2.40 -11.33 4.77
C ASN A 17 -2.32 -10.12 3.81
N PRO A 18 -2.83 -10.26 2.58
CA PRO A 18 -2.71 -9.23 1.55
C PRO A 18 -3.40 -7.92 1.96
N VAL A 19 -2.72 -6.81 1.70
CA VAL A 19 -3.25 -5.46 1.86
C VAL A 19 -3.09 -4.67 0.57
N CYS A 20 -4.10 -3.88 0.23
CA CYS A 20 -4.04 -3.00 -0.94
C CYS A 20 -3.46 -1.65 -0.55
N THR A 21 -2.46 -1.20 -1.33
CA THR A 21 -1.97 0.18 -1.21
C THR A 21 -2.97 1.18 -1.79
N PRO A 22 -3.05 2.41 -1.26
CA PRO A 22 -3.92 3.47 -1.79
C PRO A 22 -3.36 4.09 -3.08
N CYS A 23 -2.55 3.35 -3.84
CA CYS A 23 -2.07 3.79 -5.14
C CYS A 23 -3.20 3.63 -6.18
N PRO A 24 -3.22 4.44 -7.26
CA PRO A 24 -4.30 4.41 -8.26
C PRO A 24 -4.41 3.08 -9.01
N ALA A 25 -3.34 2.27 -9.02
CA ALA A 25 -3.31 0.94 -9.61
C ALA A 25 -3.66 -0.19 -8.62
N GLN A 26 -3.95 0.14 -7.35
CA GLN A 26 -4.37 -0.81 -6.30
C GLN A 26 -3.45 -2.04 -6.21
N HIS A 27 -2.15 -1.82 -6.04
CA HIS A 27 -1.20 -2.92 -5.84
C HIS A 27 -1.36 -3.56 -4.47
N MET A 28 -1.24 -4.89 -4.44
CA MET A 28 -1.33 -5.73 -3.26
C MET A 28 0.07 -6.13 -2.76
N PHE A 29 0.23 -6.19 -1.43
CA PHE A 29 1.46 -6.62 -0.77
C PHE A 29 1.11 -7.38 0.51
N CYS A 30 2.05 -8.12 1.08
CA CYS A 30 1.87 -8.67 2.43
C CYS A 30 1.77 -7.52 3.44
N MET A 31 0.86 -7.62 4.42
CA MET A 31 0.70 -6.60 5.47
C MET A 31 2.02 -6.24 6.15
N GLN A 32 2.82 -7.26 6.50
CA GLN A 32 4.12 -7.03 7.14
C GLN A 32 5.12 -6.34 6.22
N CYS A 33 5.15 -6.70 4.94
CA CYS A 33 6.05 -6.10 3.97
C CYS A 33 5.70 -4.62 3.70
N LEU A 34 4.41 -4.32 3.55
CA LEU A 34 3.96 -2.94 3.37
C LEU A 34 4.21 -2.10 4.63
N ASN A 35 3.90 -2.64 5.82
CA ASN A 35 4.17 -1.95 7.08
C ASN A 35 5.67 -1.68 7.27
N GLY A 36 6.54 -2.65 6.99
CA GLY A 36 8.00 -2.45 7.04
C GLY A 36 8.45 -1.32 6.13
N TRP A 37 7.98 -1.31 4.88
CA TRP A 37 8.28 -0.26 3.92
C TRP A 37 7.84 1.14 4.38
N ILE A 38 6.65 1.25 4.97
CA ILE A 38 6.12 2.50 5.51
C ILE A 38 6.90 2.92 6.76
N SER A 39 7.18 2.00 7.68
CA SER A 39 7.96 2.26 8.89
C SER A 39 9.37 2.75 8.58
N GLU A 40 10.07 2.12 7.62
CA GLU A 40 11.40 2.59 7.19
C GLU A 40 11.37 4.01 6.60
N ALA A 41 10.31 4.33 5.84
CA ALA A 41 10.13 5.68 5.30
C ALA A 41 9.84 6.70 6.42
N ALA A 42 9.05 6.33 7.42
CA ALA A 42 8.73 7.18 8.57
C ALA A 42 9.97 7.46 9.44
N GLU A 43 10.78 6.42 9.74
CA GLU A 43 12.03 6.57 10.49
C GLU A 43 13.04 7.45 9.74
N ALA A 44 13.03 7.42 8.41
CA ALA A 44 13.84 8.30 7.56
C ALA A 44 13.29 9.74 7.47
N GLY A 45 12.21 10.08 8.20
CA GLY A 45 11.58 11.40 8.18
C GLY A 45 10.85 11.73 6.88
N ARG A 46 10.50 10.72 6.07
CA ARG A 46 9.77 10.93 4.80
C ARG A 46 8.28 11.03 5.09
N THR A 47 7.67 12.13 4.64
CA THR A 47 6.22 12.35 4.73
C THR A 47 5.46 11.76 3.54
N ALA A 48 6.17 11.41 2.46
CA ALA A 48 5.59 10.83 1.25
C ALA A 48 5.89 9.34 1.15
N TYR A 49 4.85 8.53 1.08
CA TYR A 49 4.95 7.09 0.90
C TYR A 49 4.83 6.75 -0.59
N SER A 50 5.71 5.89 -1.08
CA SER A 50 5.70 5.47 -2.49
C SER A 50 5.28 4.01 -2.60
N CYS A 51 4.45 3.69 -3.58
CA CYS A 51 4.10 2.30 -3.88
C CYS A 51 5.36 1.51 -4.32
N PRO A 52 5.69 0.36 -3.71
CA PRO A 52 6.86 -0.43 -4.09
C PRO A 52 6.83 -0.93 -5.54
N SER A 53 5.64 -1.20 -6.09
CA SER A 53 5.47 -1.72 -7.46
C SER A 53 5.59 -0.60 -8.51
N CYS A 54 4.76 0.45 -8.42
CA CYS A 54 4.69 1.48 -9.45
C CYS A 54 5.40 2.79 -9.10
N ARG A 55 6.05 2.86 -7.93
CA ARG A 55 6.76 4.05 -7.41
C ARG A 55 5.91 5.31 -7.35
N ARG A 56 4.58 5.17 -7.38
CA ARG A 56 3.66 6.30 -7.27
C ARG A 56 3.59 6.74 -5.82
N THR A 57 3.92 8.00 -5.55
CA THR A 57 3.73 8.61 -4.25
C THR A 57 2.24 8.76 -3.96
N PHE A 58 1.80 8.28 -2.81
CA PHE A 58 0.47 8.52 -2.28
C PHE A 58 0.60 9.21 -0.92
N ASP A 59 -0.32 10.13 -0.67
CA ASP A 59 -0.35 10.89 0.55
C ASP A 59 -1.28 10.17 1.53
N VAL A 60 -0.73 9.66 2.64
CA VAL A 60 -1.51 8.96 3.67
C VAL A 60 -2.44 9.92 4.40
N ALA A 61 -2.13 11.22 4.46
CA ALA A 61 -3.00 12.24 5.05
C ALA A 61 -4.18 12.62 4.13
N LYS A 62 -4.05 12.49 2.81
CA LYS A 62 -5.14 12.68 1.84
C LYS A 62 -6.02 11.46 1.61
N GLY A 63 -5.80 10.36 2.35
CA GLY A 63 -6.73 9.21 2.36
C GLY A 63 -8.16 9.55 2.81
N LEU A 64 -8.40 10.73 3.42
CA LEU A 64 -9.73 11.17 3.85
C LEU A 64 -10.37 12.29 3.01
N ALA A 65 -9.65 12.95 2.08
CA ALA A 65 -10.14 14.22 1.50
C ALA A 65 -10.62 14.15 0.04
N ASP A 66 -10.35 13.08 -0.71
CA ASP A 66 -10.71 13.01 -2.15
C ASP A 66 -11.57 11.80 -2.52
N ALA A 67 -12.48 11.39 -1.62
CA ALA A 67 -13.47 10.33 -1.87
C ALA A 67 -14.63 10.77 -2.79
N SER A 68 -14.39 11.65 -3.78
CA SER A 68 -15.47 12.19 -4.61
C SER A 68 -15.70 11.43 -5.93
N ARG A 69 -14.76 10.62 -6.44
CA ARG A 69 -14.94 9.98 -7.76
C ARG A 69 -14.32 8.59 -7.91
N GLN A 70 -14.74 7.64 -7.09
CA GLN A 70 -15.10 6.26 -7.47
C GLN A 70 -15.20 5.38 -6.22
N SER A 71 -16.28 4.62 -6.15
CA SER A 71 -16.72 3.77 -5.04
C SER A 71 -15.61 2.85 -4.51
N PRO A 72 -15.23 2.92 -3.21
CA PRO A 72 -14.28 1.98 -2.64
C PRO A 72 -15.01 0.82 -1.95
N GLY A 73 -14.76 -0.40 -2.42
CA GLY A 73 -14.80 -1.59 -1.57
C GLY A 73 -13.71 -1.52 -0.49
N PRO A 74 -13.72 -2.43 0.50
CA PRO A 74 -13.33 -2.15 1.88
C PRO A 74 -11.96 -1.50 2.00
N PHE A 75 -12.03 -0.22 2.39
CA PHE A 75 -10.92 0.66 2.69
C PHE A 75 -10.34 0.23 4.05
N ILE A 76 -9.19 -0.44 4.07
CA ILE A 76 -8.43 -0.65 5.31
C ILE A 76 -7.23 0.30 5.29
N ILE A 77 -7.51 1.58 5.53
CA ILE A 77 -6.63 2.38 6.38
C ILE A 77 -7.15 2.19 7.79
N SER A 78 -6.56 1.24 8.53
CA SER A 78 -6.90 1.07 9.93
C SER A 78 -6.73 2.42 10.63
N GLU A 79 -7.81 2.93 11.23
CA GLU A 79 -7.88 4.20 12.00
C GLU A 79 -6.99 4.20 13.26
N ARG A 80 -6.02 3.31 13.33
CA ARG A 80 -5.22 3.04 14.53
C ARG A 80 -3.81 2.64 14.12
N TYR A 81 -3.04 3.65 13.74
CA TYR A 81 -1.69 3.74 14.29
C TYR A 81 -1.84 4.03 15.81
N PHE A 82 -2.27 3.01 16.57
CA PHE A 82 -2.08 2.74 18.01
C PHE A 82 -2.86 1.48 18.43
#